data_AF-A0A7Y8VQ14-F1
#
_entry.id   AF-A0A7Y8VQ14-F1
#
_cell.length_a   1.000
_cell.length_b   1.000
_cell.length_c   1.000
_cell.angle_alpha   90.00
_cell.angle_beta   90.00
_cell.angle_gamma   90.00
#
_symmetry.space_group_name_H-M   'P 1'
#
loop_
_entity.id
_entity.type
_entity.pdbx_description
1 polymer ?
#
loop_
_entity_poly.entity_id
_entity_poly.type
_entity_poly.pdbx_seq_one_letter_code
_entity_poly.pdbx_strand_id
1 'polypeptide(L)'
;MIKEYTAEEITEIINNRDKKERLVIEESVIKGADLEGCDLTNTTFRLCRFEDCILAGADFSDSSISGTLFLNCPMHACRFVGTDMTETIFRDIDLSDSDISGANLYAAVLEDANLDGVISDADTKWFRQVPPEEGPFIAWKCCTDLRVVQLLVPADARRVSATMETCRCDKAKVLSIKSIDESISYDWAQSTVDPDFYYEKGKWMVPANGFEPDRWKDSSRGIHFFMEREQCIAYQTK
;
A
#
# COMPACT_ATOMS: atom_id res chain seq x y z
N MET A 1 -24.69 -4.55 14.15
CA MET A 1 -24.50 -3.08 14.02
C MET A 1 -23.07 -2.81 14.43
N ILE A 2 -22.34 -2.01 13.66
CA ILE A 2 -21.00 -1.54 14.02
C ILE A 2 -21.13 -0.67 15.27
N LYS A 3 -20.25 -0.84 16.25
CA LYS A 3 -20.27 -0.03 17.48
C LYS A 3 -19.77 1.37 17.15
N GLU A 4 -20.48 2.39 17.60
CA GLU A 4 -20.03 3.78 17.51
C GLU A 4 -19.64 4.26 18.91
N TYR A 5 -18.52 4.96 19.01
CA TYR A 5 -18.06 5.64 20.22
C TYR A 5 -18.18 7.15 20.03
N THR A 6 -18.79 7.84 21.00
CA THR A 6 -18.75 9.31 21.05
C THR A 6 -17.35 9.79 21.45
N ALA A 7 -17.10 11.09 21.25
CA ALA A 7 -15.88 11.75 21.68
C ALA A 7 -15.64 11.56 23.20
N GLU A 8 -16.68 11.68 24.03
CA GLU A 8 -16.57 11.50 25.48
C GLU A 8 -16.24 10.05 25.84
N GLU A 9 -16.94 9.08 25.24
CA GLU A 9 -16.74 7.66 25.54
C GLU A 9 -15.32 7.20 25.20
N ILE A 10 -14.83 7.53 24.00
CA ILE A 10 -13.49 7.10 23.58
C ILE A 10 -12.41 7.77 24.42
N THR A 11 -12.59 9.05 24.75
CA THR A 11 -11.65 9.82 25.56
C THR A 11 -11.59 9.28 26.99
N GLU A 12 -12.73 8.93 27.58
CA GLU A 12 -12.79 8.30 28.89
C GLU A 12 -12.10 6.94 28.91
N ILE A 13 -12.33 6.11 27.88
CA ILE A 13 -11.66 4.81 27.73
C ILE A 13 -10.13 5.00 27.63
N ILE A 14 -9.67 5.91 26.77
CA ILE A 14 -8.25 6.17 26.53
C ILE A 14 -7.56 6.68 27.79
N ASN A 15 -8.21 7.58 28.54
CA ASN A 15 -7.65 8.21 29.74
C ASN A 15 -7.62 7.27 30.95
N ASN A 16 -8.59 6.36 31.07
CA ASN A 16 -8.71 5.47 32.22
C ASN A 16 -8.12 4.08 31.99
N ARG A 17 -7.55 3.79 30.81
CA ARG A 17 -6.95 2.48 30.53
C ARG A 17 -5.73 2.19 31.39
N ASP A 18 -5.53 0.91 31.73
CA ASP A 18 -4.23 0.45 32.23
C ASP A 18 -3.26 0.35 31.04
N LYS A 19 -2.21 1.18 31.02
CA LYS A 19 -1.21 1.20 29.94
C LYS A 19 -0.38 -0.09 29.86
N LYS A 20 -0.41 -0.94 30.90
CA LYS A 20 0.23 -2.28 30.85
C LYS A 20 -0.58 -3.26 30.02
N GLU A 21 -1.88 -3.02 29.86
CA GLU A 21 -2.77 -3.84 29.07
C GLU A 21 -3.00 -3.19 27.71
N ARG A 22 -3.06 -4.02 26.67
CA ARG A 22 -3.38 -3.52 25.33
C ARG A 22 -4.86 -3.15 25.28
N LEU A 23 -5.16 -1.89 25.00
CA LEU A 23 -6.53 -1.48 24.70
C LEU A 23 -6.89 -1.98 23.30
N VAL A 24 -7.97 -2.76 23.20
CA VAL A 24 -8.44 -3.34 21.94
C VAL A 24 -9.81 -2.79 21.60
N ILE A 25 -9.90 -2.11 20.46
CA ILE A 25 -11.13 -1.62 19.86
C ILE A 25 -11.09 -2.05 18.38
N GLU A 26 -12.03 -2.89 17.98
CA GLU A 26 -12.09 -3.42 16.61
C GLU A 26 -13.46 -3.13 15.99
N GLU A 27 -13.51 -3.05 14.66
CA GLU A 27 -14.74 -2.98 13.88
C GLU A 27 -15.74 -1.94 14.43
N SER A 28 -15.25 -0.72 14.69
CA SER A 28 -15.98 0.34 15.36
C SER A 28 -15.81 1.70 14.66
N VAL A 29 -16.73 2.63 14.89
CA VAL A 29 -16.62 4.03 14.45
C VAL A 29 -16.31 4.91 15.65
N ILE A 30 -15.36 5.83 15.50
CA ILE A 30 -15.00 6.84 16.50
C ILE A 30 -15.20 8.20 15.83
N LYS A 31 -16.03 9.06 16.43
CA LYS A 31 -16.45 10.33 15.80
C LYS A 31 -16.09 11.54 16.66
N GLY A 32 -15.52 12.56 16.03
CA GLY A 32 -15.39 13.89 16.61
C GLY A 32 -14.48 14.00 17.84
N ALA A 33 -13.64 12.99 18.09
CA ALA A 33 -12.77 12.98 19.27
C ALA A 33 -11.56 13.89 19.05
N ASP A 34 -11.28 14.73 20.04
CA ASP A 34 -10.01 15.45 20.12
C ASP A 34 -8.99 14.57 20.84
N LEU A 35 -8.05 14.03 20.07
CA LEU A 35 -6.99 13.14 20.51
C LEU A 35 -5.62 13.75 20.18
N GLU A 36 -5.53 15.07 20.05
CA GLU A 36 -4.28 15.79 19.78
C GLU A 36 -3.23 15.47 20.86
N GLY A 37 -2.03 15.05 20.43
CA GLY A 37 -0.93 14.70 21.33
C GLY A 37 -1.20 13.51 22.27
N CYS A 38 -2.31 12.78 22.07
CA CYS A 38 -2.68 11.69 22.97
C CYS A 38 -1.71 10.51 22.88
N ASP A 39 -1.45 9.91 24.03
CA ASP A 39 -0.78 8.61 24.10
C ASP A 39 -1.78 7.51 23.69
N LEU A 40 -1.58 6.95 22.51
CA LEU A 40 -2.30 5.81 21.93
C LEU A 40 -1.35 4.61 21.74
N THR A 41 -0.28 4.55 22.54
CA THR A 41 0.69 3.46 22.51
C THR A 41 0.05 2.17 23.01
N ASN A 42 0.54 1.04 22.48
CA ASN A 42 0.04 -0.30 22.80
C ASN A 42 -1.50 -0.41 22.69
N THR A 43 -2.05 0.11 21.59
CA THR A 43 -3.48 0.00 21.26
C THR A 43 -3.70 -0.87 20.02
N THR A 44 -4.90 -1.42 19.88
CA THR A 44 -5.38 -2.03 18.63
C THR A 44 -6.65 -1.30 18.22
N PHE A 45 -6.62 -0.69 17.04
CA PHE A 45 -7.77 -0.06 16.37
C PHE A 45 -8.09 -0.74 15.04
N ARG A 46 -8.22 -2.07 15.02
CA ARG A 46 -8.31 -2.84 13.78
C ARG A 46 -9.68 -2.72 13.12
N LEU A 47 -9.70 -2.49 11.79
CA LEU A 47 -10.92 -2.34 11.00
C LEU A 47 -11.86 -1.24 11.55
N CYS A 48 -11.29 -0.25 12.23
CA CYS A 48 -12.03 0.89 12.76
C CYS A 48 -12.18 2.00 11.70
N ARG A 49 -13.08 2.94 11.98
CA ARG A 49 -13.23 4.17 11.21
C ARG A 49 -13.19 5.38 12.13
N PHE A 50 -12.22 6.26 11.93
CA PHE A 50 -12.16 7.56 12.59
C PHE A 50 -12.75 8.60 11.66
N GLU A 51 -13.75 9.35 12.14
CA GLU A 51 -14.43 10.40 11.39
C GLU A 51 -14.31 11.71 12.16
N ASP A 52 -13.80 12.75 11.49
CA ASP A 52 -13.70 14.11 12.03
C ASP A 52 -12.97 14.19 13.40
N CYS A 53 -11.99 13.30 13.63
CA CYS A 53 -11.17 13.29 14.84
C CYS A 53 -9.88 14.10 14.65
N ILE A 54 -9.41 14.77 15.70
CA ILE A 54 -8.13 15.48 15.66
C ILE A 54 -7.07 14.56 16.26
N LEU A 55 -6.07 14.19 15.47
CA LEU A 55 -5.05 13.20 15.86
C LEU A 55 -3.62 13.73 15.74
N ALA A 56 -3.45 15.03 15.41
CA ALA A 56 -2.14 15.65 15.28
C ALA A 56 -1.26 15.37 16.52
N GLY A 57 -0.01 14.97 16.29
CA GLY A 57 0.92 14.68 17.38
C GLY A 57 0.65 13.43 18.23
N ALA A 58 -0.41 12.65 17.94
CA ALA A 58 -0.73 11.45 18.72
C ALA A 58 0.36 10.38 18.58
N ASP A 59 0.56 9.59 19.65
CA ASP A 59 1.56 8.52 19.68
C ASP A 59 0.91 7.14 19.58
N PHE A 60 1.01 6.50 18.40
CA PHE A 60 0.57 5.14 18.09
C PHE A 60 1.71 4.11 18.15
N SER A 61 2.83 4.41 18.81
CA SER A 61 3.96 3.47 18.86
C SER A 61 3.56 2.10 19.42
N ASP A 62 4.06 1.04 18.80
CA ASP A 62 3.77 -0.37 19.12
C ASP A 62 2.29 -0.78 19.05
N SER A 63 1.47 -0.01 18.32
CA SER A 63 0.05 -0.25 18.12
C SER A 63 -0.24 -1.00 16.80
N SER A 64 -1.51 -1.38 16.59
CA SER A 64 -2.02 -1.82 15.29
C SER A 64 -3.23 -0.98 14.89
N ILE A 65 -3.17 -0.39 13.70
CA ILE A 65 -4.27 0.34 13.04
C ILE A 65 -4.59 -0.34 11.69
N SER A 66 -4.47 -1.67 11.67
CA SER A 66 -4.64 -2.45 10.45
C SER A 66 -6.07 -2.36 9.91
N GLY A 67 -6.19 -2.09 8.61
CA GLY A 67 -7.47 -1.93 7.93
C GLY A 67 -8.31 -0.73 8.39
N THR A 68 -7.73 0.19 9.17
CA THR A 68 -8.43 1.37 9.68
C THR A 68 -8.62 2.41 8.58
N LEU A 69 -9.78 3.06 8.58
CA LEU A 69 -10.08 4.20 7.71
C LEU A 69 -10.08 5.50 8.51
N PHE A 70 -9.32 6.51 8.04
CA PHE A 70 -9.38 7.87 8.57
C PHE A 70 -10.10 8.78 7.57
N LEU A 71 -11.09 9.53 8.05
CA LEU A 71 -11.85 10.50 7.25
C LEU A 71 -11.80 11.86 7.95
N ASN A 72 -11.30 12.88 7.25
CA ASN A 72 -11.14 14.25 7.78
C ASN A 72 -10.39 14.31 9.12
N CYS A 73 -9.35 13.47 9.28
CA CYS A 73 -8.56 13.42 10.51
C CYS A 73 -7.17 14.01 10.24
N PRO A 74 -6.84 15.24 10.68
CA PRO A 74 -5.47 15.72 10.61
C PRO A 74 -4.57 14.86 11.50
N MET A 75 -3.46 14.36 10.94
CA MET A 75 -2.54 13.42 11.59
C MET A 75 -1.07 13.85 11.44
N HIS A 76 -0.80 15.14 11.25
CA HIS A 76 0.57 15.64 11.16
C HIS A 76 1.31 15.47 12.49
N ALA A 77 2.63 15.28 12.43
CA ALA A 77 3.53 15.06 13.56
C ALA A 77 3.20 13.85 14.46
N CYS A 78 2.41 12.88 13.96
CA CYS A 78 2.13 11.64 14.70
C CYS A 78 3.36 10.75 14.86
N ARG A 79 3.33 9.86 15.84
CA ARG A 79 4.34 8.80 16.01
C ARG A 79 3.71 7.44 15.74
N PHE A 80 4.22 6.74 14.74
CA PHE A 80 3.80 5.38 14.34
C PHE A 80 4.97 4.39 14.45
N VAL A 81 5.85 4.58 15.44
CA VAL A 81 7.07 3.77 15.55
C VAL A 81 6.70 2.32 15.84
N GLY A 82 7.13 1.40 14.97
CA GLY A 82 6.82 -0.03 15.08
C GLY A 82 5.34 -0.38 14.88
N THR A 83 4.51 0.56 14.43
CA THR A 83 3.07 0.36 14.27
C THR A 83 2.76 -0.57 13.08
N ASP A 84 1.79 -1.46 13.27
CA ASP A 84 1.19 -2.19 12.16
C ASP A 84 0.11 -1.34 11.47
N MET A 85 0.42 -0.84 10.28
CA MET A 85 -0.42 0.00 9.43
C MET A 85 -0.88 -0.75 8.17
N THR A 86 -0.93 -2.08 8.25
CA THR A 86 -1.33 -2.93 7.13
C THR A 86 -2.74 -2.61 6.67
N GLU A 87 -2.97 -2.38 5.38
CA GLU A 87 -4.28 -2.07 4.78
C GLU A 87 -4.94 -0.78 5.32
N THR A 88 -4.21 0.07 6.06
CA THR A 88 -4.76 1.33 6.56
C THR A 88 -4.99 2.33 5.42
N ILE A 89 -6.09 3.07 5.48
CA ILE A 89 -6.47 4.03 4.45
C ILE A 89 -6.19 5.45 4.95
N PHE A 90 -5.15 6.07 4.38
CA PHE A 90 -4.71 7.45 4.63
C PHE A 90 -4.96 8.37 3.43
N ARG A 91 -5.94 8.06 2.59
CA ARG A 91 -6.25 8.90 1.42
C ARG A 91 -6.62 10.31 1.87
N ASP A 92 -6.02 11.32 1.24
CA ASP A 92 -6.22 12.74 1.55
C ASP A 92 -5.87 13.13 3.00
N ILE A 93 -5.11 12.31 3.72
CA ILE A 93 -4.71 12.60 5.12
C ILE A 93 -3.39 13.37 5.15
N ASP A 94 -3.32 14.35 6.04
CA ASP A 94 -2.06 15.01 6.37
C ASP A 94 -1.27 14.17 7.38
N LEU A 95 -0.18 13.56 6.91
CA LEU A 95 0.78 12.79 7.70
C LEU A 95 2.12 13.52 7.81
N SER A 96 2.19 14.80 7.44
CA SER A 96 3.47 15.55 7.44
C SER A 96 4.17 15.50 8.79
N ASP A 97 5.51 15.46 8.76
CA ASP A 97 6.38 15.37 9.94
C ASP A 97 6.14 14.15 10.86
N SER A 98 5.37 13.15 10.42
CA SER A 98 5.11 11.93 11.22
C SER A 98 6.29 10.96 11.17
N ASP A 99 6.48 10.21 12.25
CA ASP A 99 7.52 9.19 12.39
C ASP A 99 6.96 7.79 12.16
N ILE A 100 7.29 7.16 11.03
CA ILE A 100 6.87 5.79 10.66
C ILE A 100 8.04 4.78 10.77
N SER A 101 9.06 5.08 11.59
CA SER A 101 10.22 4.21 11.79
C SER A 101 9.79 2.80 12.24
N GLY A 102 10.28 1.74 11.58
CA GLY A 102 9.88 0.36 11.89
C GLY A 102 8.43 -0.02 11.59
N ALA A 103 7.58 0.90 11.10
CA ALA A 103 6.18 0.62 10.80
C ALA A 103 6.02 -0.34 9.62
N ASN A 104 4.89 -1.06 9.57
CA ASN A 104 4.51 -1.90 8.44
C ASN A 104 3.36 -1.28 7.64
N LEU A 105 3.63 -0.83 6.42
CA LEU A 105 2.62 -0.18 5.56
C LEU A 105 2.07 -1.10 4.46
N TYR A 106 2.21 -2.43 4.57
CA TYR A 106 1.75 -3.33 3.51
C TYR A 106 0.29 -3.05 3.10
N ALA A 107 0.05 -2.79 1.82
CA ALA A 107 -1.26 -2.44 1.25
C ALA A 107 -1.94 -1.19 1.85
N ALA A 108 -1.21 -0.33 2.56
CA ALA A 108 -1.73 0.96 3.01
C ALA A 108 -1.99 1.90 1.83
N VAL A 109 -3.09 2.65 1.86
CA VAL A 109 -3.45 3.61 0.80
C VAL A 109 -2.94 5.00 1.19
N LEU A 110 -1.99 5.52 0.42
CA LEU A 110 -1.36 6.84 0.62
C LEU A 110 -1.70 7.84 -0.50
N GLU A 111 -2.72 7.53 -1.31
CA GLU A 111 -3.15 8.39 -2.42
C GLU A 111 -3.51 9.79 -1.91
N ASP A 112 -2.88 10.82 -2.51
CA ASP A 112 -3.08 12.23 -2.17
C ASP A 112 -2.80 12.60 -0.69
N ALA A 113 -2.14 11.72 0.08
CA ALA A 113 -1.68 12.00 1.43
C ALA A 113 -0.51 13.00 1.42
N ASN A 114 -0.45 13.91 2.40
CA ASN A 114 0.72 14.75 2.60
C ASN A 114 1.78 13.97 3.40
N LEU A 115 2.93 13.71 2.78
CA LEU A 115 4.04 12.95 3.34
C LEU A 115 5.30 13.79 3.54
N ASP A 116 5.19 15.11 3.44
CA ASP A 116 6.31 16.02 3.62
C ASP A 116 6.92 15.86 5.01
N GLY A 117 8.24 15.69 5.10
CA GLY A 117 8.93 15.54 6.37
C GLY A 117 8.75 14.19 7.08
N VAL A 118 8.01 13.24 6.50
CA VAL A 118 7.84 11.90 7.09
C VAL A 118 9.19 11.23 7.33
N ILE A 119 9.38 10.73 8.56
CA ILE A 119 10.60 10.05 9.01
C ILE A 119 10.39 8.54 8.86
N SER A 120 11.32 7.86 8.20
CA SER A 120 11.35 6.39 8.08
C SER A 120 12.78 5.88 8.25
N ASP A 121 12.93 4.61 8.63
CA ASP A 121 14.22 3.98 8.86
C ASP A 121 14.38 2.70 8.04
N ALA A 122 15.48 1.98 8.23
CA ALA A 122 15.76 0.75 7.48
C ALA A 122 14.72 -0.37 7.74
N ASP A 123 14.04 -0.32 8.89
CA ASP A 123 13.08 -1.33 9.33
C ASP A 123 11.64 -1.01 8.90
N THR A 124 11.35 0.24 8.49
CA THR A 124 10.06 0.61 7.86
C THR A 124 9.80 -0.24 6.61
N LYS A 125 8.69 -0.98 6.61
CA LYS A 125 8.31 -1.91 5.54
C LYS A 125 7.33 -1.28 4.57
N TRP A 126 7.50 -1.60 3.29
CA TRP A 126 6.60 -1.20 2.18
C TRP A 126 6.45 0.31 1.91
N PHE A 127 7.22 1.16 2.60
CA PHE A 127 7.26 2.59 2.28
C PHE A 127 8.20 2.91 1.12
N ARG A 128 9.36 2.25 1.03
CA ARG A 128 10.30 2.41 -0.10
C ARG A 128 9.80 1.66 -1.33
N GLN A 129 10.20 2.13 -2.50
CA GLN A 129 9.83 1.44 -3.74
C GLN A 129 10.50 0.07 -3.81
N VAL A 130 9.77 -0.90 -4.36
CA VAL A 130 10.20 -2.28 -4.57
C VAL A 130 11.14 -2.44 -5.78
N PRO A 131 10.86 -1.86 -6.97
CA PRO A 131 11.74 -2.04 -8.11
C PRO A 131 13.06 -1.28 -7.89
N PRO A 132 14.19 -1.79 -8.44
CA PRO A 132 15.47 -1.10 -8.33
C PRO A 132 15.42 0.26 -9.05
N GLU A 133 16.12 1.25 -8.49
CA GLU A 133 16.19 2.61 -9.04
C GLU A 133 16.85 2.65 -10.42
N GLU A 134 17.90 1.86 -10.58
CA GLU A 134 18.77 1.86 -11.74
C GLU A 134 18.94 0.46 -12.34
N GLY A 135 19.34 0.45 -13.61
CA GLY A 135 19.69 -0.77 -14.32
C GLY A 135 18.47 -1.53 -14.88
N PRO A 136 18.72 -2.46 -15.83
CA PRO A 136 17.68 -3.31 -16.36
C PRO A 136 17.40 -4.47 -15.40
N PHE A 137 16.16 -4.97 -15.39
CA PHE A 137 15.78 -6.13 -14.58
C PHE A 137 14.69 -6.96 -15.27
N ILE A 138 14.50 -8.18 -14.77
CA ILE A 138 13.43 -9.08 -15.20
C ILE A 138 12.23 -8.88 -14.28
N ALA A 139 11.05 -8.88 -14.88
CA ALA A 139 9.78 -8.75 -14.19
C ALA A 139 8.75 -9.73 -14.76
N TRP A 140 7.66 -9.96 -14.03
CA TRP A 140 6.63 -10.93 -14.40
C TRP A 140 5.25 -10.29 -14.42
N LYS A 141 4.48 -10.53 -15.49
CA LYS A 141 3.11 -10.06 -15.64
C LYS A 141 2.16 -11.22 -15.87
N CYS A 142 1.15 -11.23 -15.04
CA CYS A 142 0.00 -12.11 -15.09
C CYS A 142 -1.00 -11.69 -16.17
N CYS A 143 -1.46 -12.64 -16.97
CA CYS A 143 -2.38 -12.46 -18.09
C CYS A 143 -3.57 -13.41 -17.99
N THR A 144 -4.56 -13.24 -18.87
CA THR A 144 -5.68 -14.18 -18.99
C THR A 144 -5.19 -15.59 -19.35
N ASP A 145 -6.07 -16.59 -19.18
CA ASP A 145 -5.76 -18.01 -19.40
C ASP A 145 -4.58 -18.54 -18.58
N LEU A 146 -4.33 -17.95 -17.40
CA LEU A 146 -3.22 -18.30 -16.53
C LEU A 146 -1.84 -18.23 -17.23
N ARG A 147 -1.68 -17.27 -18.16
CA ARG A 147 -0.40 -17.04 -18.83
C ARG A 147 0.47 -16.10 -18.01
N VAL A 148 1.76 -16.41 -17.93
CA VAL A 148 2.78 -15.61 -17.27
C VAL A 148 3.73 -15.07 -18.31
N VAL A 149 3.82 -13.75 -18.39
CA VAL A 149 4.69 -13.01 -19.29
C VAL A 149 5.96 -12.63 -18.55
N GLN A 150 7.11 -13.02 -19.10
CA GLN A 150 8.40 -12.54 -18.65
C GLN A 150 8.77 -11.27 -19.41
N LEU A 151 9.07 -10.21 -18.65
CA LEU A 151 9.36 -8.89 -19.14
C LEU A 151 10.83 -8.54 -18.85
N LEU A 152 11.48 -7.87 -19.80
CA LEU A 152 12.68 -7.07 -19.54
C LEU A 152 12.25 -5.62 -19.37
N VAL A 153 12.43 -5.08 -18.16
CA VAL A 153 12.31 -3.65 -17.91
C VAL A 153 13.69 -3.03 -18.16
N PRO A 154 13.85 -2.14 -19.17
CA PRO A 154 15.15 -1.58 -19.49
C PRO A 154 15.58 -0.53 -18.46
N ALA A 155 16.88 -0.24 -18.42
CA ALA A 155 17.47 0.70 -17.47
C ALA A 155 16.83 2.10 -17.50
N ASP A 156 16.40 2.54 -18.69
CA ASP A 156 15.80 3.84 -18.94
C ASP A 156 14.26 3.86 -18.84
N ALA A 157 13.64 2.79 -18.32
CA ALA A 157 12.22 2.80 -17.97
C ALA A 157 11.96 3.63 -16.71
N ARG A 158 10.83 4.32 -16.67
CA ARG A 158 10.27 4.80 -15.41
C ARG A 158 9.58 3.65 -14.72
N ARG A 159 9.66 3.61 -13.39
CA ARG A 159 9.16 2.52 -12.55
C ARG A 159 8.76 3.03 -11.18
N VAL A 160 7.70 2.46 -10.63
CA VAL A 160 7.15 2.79 -9.32
C VAL A 160 6.48 1.56 -8.70
N SER A 161 6.31 1.57 -7.38
CA SER A 161 5.40 0.68 -6.65
C SER A 161 4.78 1.48 -5.51
N ALA A 162 3.55 1.21 -5.10
CA ALA A 162 3.01 1.81 -3.88
C ALA A 162 3.52 1.03 -2.66
N THR A 163 2.61 0.38 -1.95
CA THR A 163 2.83 -0.30 -0.66
C THR A 163 2.61 -1.82 -0.76
N MET A 164 2.60 -2.38 -1.98
CA MET A 164 2.40 -3.81 -2.28
C MET A 164 3.50 -4.34 -3.20
N GLU A 165 3.49 -5.65 -3.48
CA GLU A 165 4.40 -6.30 -4.45
C GLU A 165 4.19 -5.81 -5.89
N THR A 166 2.98 -5.33 -6.20
CA THR A 166 2.63 -4.85 -7.53
C THR A 166 3.38 -3.58 -7.85
N CYS A 167 4.11 -3.62 -8.96
CA CYS A 167 4.89 -2.52 -9.49
C CYS A 167 4.34 -2.08 -10.84
N ARG A 168 4.77 -0.91 -11.32
CA ARG A 168 4.39 -0.36 -12.61
C ARG A 168 5.59 0.23 -13.32
N CYS A 169 5.67 0.05 -14.64
CA CYS A 169 6.65 0.74 -15.48
C CYS A 169 6.04 1.31 -16.75
N ASP A 170 6.76 2.21 -17.42
CA ASP A 170 6.29 2.85 -18.65
C ASP A 170 6.69 2.13 -19.94
N LYS A 171 7.62 1.17 -19.86
CA LYS A 171 8.00 0.33 -21.00
C LYS A 171 8.66 -0.97 -20.56
N ALA A 172 8.46 -2.00 -21.37
CA ALA A 172 9.12 -3.29 -21.21
C ALA A 172 9.21 -4.04 -22.55
N LYS A 173 10.11 -5.02 -22.63
CA LYS A 173 10.16 -5.98 -23.74
C LYS A 173 9.65 -7.34 -23.28
N VAL A 174 8.77 -7.95 -24.06
CA VAL A 174 8.33 -9.33 -23.81
C VAL A 174 9.43 -10.31 -24.22
N LEU A 175 9.92 -11.10 -23.27
CA LEU A 175 10.93 -12.12 -23.52
C LEU A 175 10.30 -13.49 -23.80
N SER A 176 9.38 -13.91 -22.94
CA SER A 176 8.71 -15.20 -23.05
C SER A 176 7.31 -15.15 -22.46
N ILE A 177 6.45 -16.07 -22.89
CA ILE A 177 5.09 -16.24 -22.39
C ILE A 177 4.87 -17.73 -22.20
N LYS A 178 4.52 -18.13 -20.97
CA LYS A 178 4.36 -19.54 -20.61
C LYS A 178 3.14 -19.77 -19.72
N SER A 179 2.69 -21.02 -19.63
CA SER A 179 1.76 -21.46 -18.58
C SER A 179 2.42 -21.37 -17.19
N ILE A 180 1.61 -21.38 -16.12
CA ILE A 180 2.09 -21.35 -14.73
C ILE A 180 3.08 -22.48 -14.42
N ASP A 181 2.86 -23.68 -14.97
CA ASP A 181 3.73 -24.86 -14.80
C ASP A 181 4.89 -24.91 -15.82
N GLU A 182 5.00 -23.90 -16.69
CA GLU A 182 5.97 -23.79 -17.78
C GLU A 182 5.92 -24.89 -18.86
N SER A 183 4.91 -25.75 -18.85
CA SER A 183 4.78 -26.85 -19.82
C SER A 183 4.41 -26.38 -21.23
N ILE A 184 3.79 -25.21 -21.36
CA ILE A 184 3.34 -24.65 -22.64
C ILE A 184 3.99 -23.27 -22.85
N SER A 185 4.46 -23.02 -24.07
CA SER A 185 4.93 -21.71 -24.53
C SER A 185 3.93 -21.11 -25.51
N TYR A 186 3.76 -19.79 -25.44
CA TYR A 186 2.85 -19.03 -26.30
C TYR A 186 3.57 -17.89 -27.00
N ASP A 187 3.02 -17.44 -28.13
CA ASP A 187 3.49 -16.25 -28.83
C ASP A 187 2.80 -14.97 -28.34
N TRP A 188 1.65 -15.09 -27.68
CA TRP A 188 0.88 -13.96 -27.16
C TRP A 188 0.18 -14.27 -25.82
N ALA A 189 -0.20 -13.22 -25.08
CA ALA A 189 -1.08 -13.28 -23.93
C ALA A 189 -1.93 -12.00 -23.84
N GLN A 190 -3.18 -12.09 -23.41
CA GLN A 190 -4.07 -10.94 -23.27
C GLN A 190 -4.01 -10.39 -21.84
N SER A 191 -4.11 -9.07 -21.69
CA SER A 191 -4.15 -8.40 -20.39
C SER A 191 -5.38 -8.83 -19.57
N THR A 192 -5.24 -8.89 -18.25
CA THR A 192 -6.33 -9.18 -17.32
C THR A 192 -7.28 -7.99 -17.07
N VAL A 193 -6.90 -6.78 -17.49
CA VAL A 193 -7.62 -5.53 -17.17
C VAL A 193 -8.16 -4.89 -18.44
N ASP A 194 -7.28 -4.67 -19.42
CA ASP A 194 -7.62 -4.19 -20.76
C ASP A 194 -7.82 -5.38 -21.72
N PRO A 195 -9.04 -5.63 -22.23
CA PRO A 195 -9.34 -6.74 -23.14
C PRO A 195 -8.78 -6.52 -24.56
N ASP A 196 -8.45 -5.29 -24.95
CA ASP A 196 -7.93 -4.97 -26.27
C ASP A 196 -6.39 -4.97 -26.32
N PHE A 197 -5.74 -5.23 -25.18
CA PHE A 197 -4.30 -5.19 -25.04
C PHE A 197 -3.66 -6.58 -24.99
N TYR A 198 -2.68 -6.80 -25.87
CA TYR A 198 -1.99 -8.08 -26.03
C TYR A 198 -0.47 -7.91 -25.85
N TYR A 199 0.11 -8.82 -25.07
CA TYR A 199 1.54 -9.04 -24.95
C TYR A 199 1.96 -10.00 -26.05
N GLU A 200 2.96 -9.64 -26.85
CA GLU A 200 3.47 -10.46 -27.94
C GLU A 200 4.97 -10.71 -27.76
N LYS A 201 5.39 -11.95 -27.88
CA LYS A 201 6.78 -12.36 -27.68
C LYS A 201 7.74 -11.58 -28.58
N GLY A 202 8.78 -11.02 -27.97
CA GLY A 202 9.83 -10.24 -28.64
C GLY A 202 9.49 -8.77 -28.89
N LYS A 203 8.23 -8.35 -28.68
CA LYS A 203 7.81 -6.95 -28.89
C LYS A 203 8.17 -6.08 -27.69
N TRP A 204 8.43 -4.81 -28.00
CA TRP A 204 8.47 -3.73 -27.01
C TRP A 204 7.06 -3.22 -26.77
N MET A 205 6.80 -2.81 -25.54
CA MET A 205 5.49 -2.38 -25.09
C MET A 205 5.62 -1.03 -24.40
N VAL A 206 4.68 -0.15 -24.72
CA VAL A 206 4.47 1.15 -24.08
C VAL A 206 2.96 1.27 -23.86
N PRO A 207 2.48 1.55 -22.63
CA PRO A 207 1.05 1.70 -22.36
C PRO A 207 0.44 2.83 -23.20
N ALA A 208 -0.64 2.54 -23.92
CA ALA A 208 -1.31 3.53 -24.76
C ALA A 208 -1.94 4.68 -23.96
N ASN A 209 -2.36 4.40 -22.72
CA ASN A 209 -2.88 5.40 -21.78
C ASN A 209 -1.77 6.16 -21.02
N GLY A 210 -0.49 5.87 -21.29
CA GLY A 210 0.65 6.50 -20.64
C GLY A 210 1.00 5.88 -19.28
N PHE A 211 1.79 6.61 -18.49
CA PHE A 211 2.33 6.16 -17.22
C PHE A 211 1.98 7.16 -16.12
N GLU A 212 1.59 6.66 -14.96
CA GLU A 212 1.40 7.47 -13.76
C GLU A 212 2.68 7.45 -12.92
N PRO A 213 3.43 8.58 -12.86
CA PRO A 213 4.65 8.66 -12.07
C PRO A 213 4.38 8.78 -10.57
N ASP A 214 3.19 9.19 -10.17
CA ASP A 214 2.82 9.17 -8.76
C ASP A 214 2.63 7.72 -8.29
N ARG A 215 3.59 7.26 -7.48
CA ARG A 215 3.61 5.89 -6.98
C ARG A 215 2.41 5.57 -6.09
N TRP A 216 1.80 6.57 -5.45
CA TRP A 216 0.69 6.37 -4.51
C TRP A 216 -0.66 6.16 -5.19
N LYS A 217 -0.77 6.52 -6.48
CA LYS A 217 -1.95 6.25 -7.31
C LYS A 217 -1.94 4.81 -7.84
N ASP A 218 -1.95 3.83 -6.95
CA ASP A 218 -1.53 2.44 -7.22
C ASP A 218 -2.33 1.73 -8.32
N SER A 219 -3.66 1.89 -8.32
CA SER A 219 -4.57 1.34 -9.34
C SER A 219 -4.65 2.21 -10.58
N SER A 220 -3.51 2.51 -11.22
CA SER A 220 -3.50 3.41 -12.38
C SER A 220 -2.58 2.98 -13.53
N ARG A 221 -2.29 3.91 -14.45
CA ARG A 221 -1.75 3.69 -15.80
C ARG A 221 -0.29 3.22 -15.75
N GLY A 222 0.06 2.26 -16.60
CA GLY A 222 1.39 1.66 -16.64
C GLY A 222 1.33 0.17 -17.01
N ILE A 223 2.48 -0.44 -17.30
CA ILE A 223 2.61 -1.90 -17.35
C ILE A 223 2.75 -2.37 -15.91
N HIS A 224 1.73 -3.02 -15.39
CA HIS A 224 1.80 -3.66 -14.07
C HIS A 224 2.69 -4.89 -14.14
N PHE A 225 3.47 -5.16 -13.09
CA PHE A 225 4.33 -6.33 -13.01
C PHE A 225 4.66 -6.69 -11.55
N PHE A 226 5.21 -7.87 -11.35
CA PHE A 226 5.79 -8.37 -10.11
C PHE A 226 7.30 -8.54 -10.27
N MET A 227 8.03 -8.34 -9.18
CA MET A 227 9.48 -8.54 -9.14
C MET A 227 9.89 -10.01 -9.02
N GLU A 228 8.98 -10.90 -8.61
CA GLU A 228 9.24 -12.34 -8.58
C GLU A 228 8.13 -13.10 -9.30
N ARG A 229 8.50 -14.21 -9.96
CA ARG A 229 7.55 -15.04 -10.71
C ARG A 229 6.47 -15.62 -9.79
N GLU A 230 6.89 -16.07 -8.62
CA GLU A 230 6.06 -16.72 -7.61
C GLU A 230 4.99 -15.75 -7.08
N GLN A 231 5.33 -14.46 -6.93
CA GLN A 231 4.36 -13.42 -6.56
C GLN A 231 3.28 -13.26 -7.62
N CYS A 232 3.66 -13.22 -8.91
CA CYS A 232 2.68 -13.18 -9.99
C CYS A 232 1.77 -14.41 -9.98
N ILE A 233 2.34 -15.61 -9.81
CA ILE A 233 1.53 -16.84 -9.77
C ILE A 233 0.56 -16.81 -8.60
N ALA A 234 1.06 -16.49 -7.40
CA ALA A 234 0.23 -16.42 -6.20
C ALA A 234 -0.91 -15.40 -6.35
N TYR A 235 -0.68 -14.29 -7.05
CA TYR A 235 -1.72 -13.30 -7.34
C TYR A 235 -2.83 -13.84 -8.26
N GLN A 236 -2.50 -14.67 -9.26
CA GLN A 236 -3.50 -15.24 -10.18
C GLN A 236 -4.36 -16.35 -9.58
N THR A 237 -3.89 -16.98 -8.50
CA THR A 237 -4.52 -18.16 -7.90
C THR A 237 -5.24 -17.86 -6.58
N LYS A 238 -5.29 -16.59 -6.17
CA LYS A 238 -6.14 -16.10 -5.07
C LYS A 238 -7.58 -15.97 -5.55
#